data_AF-A0A946LWB0-F1
#
_entry.id   AF-A0A946LWB0-F1
#
_cell.length_a   1.000
_cell.length_b   1.000
_cell.length_c   1.000
_cell.angle_alpha   90.00
_cell.angle_beta   90.00
_cell.angle_gamma   90.00
#
_symmetry.space_group_name_H-M   'P 1'
#
loop_
_entity.id
_entity.type
_entity.pdbx_description
1 polymer ?
#
loop_
_entity_poly.entity_id
_entity_poly.type
_entity_poly.pdbx_seq_one_letter_code
_entity_poly.pdbx_strand_id
1 'polypeptide(L)'
;IRYPPTPANSAGVNAHHDTGFLTVLAPGKTPGLEVQNNDGDWLPVVPVENALVINLGEMLQGITGNYFVATPHRVITQDWRYAVGYFHGPSLHTRLEPLPLTQKYFDAVAASPHHRDAGFMARMEETKVGVGDMSSAYKPTVYGEQLWNYFVRSYPQIVEQHYPDVFGSM
;
A
#
# COMPACT_ATOMS: atom_id res chain seq x y z
N ILE A 1 -6.49 15.58 0.61
CA ILE A 1 -5.61 15.24 -0.52
C ILE A 1 -6.20 15.83 -1.79
N ARG A 2 -5.36 16.48 -2.62
CA ARG A 2 -5.77 17.11 -3.88
C ARG A 2 -5.03 16.44 -5.03
N TYR A 3 -5.77 15.95 -6.01
CA TYR A 3 -5.24 15.32 -7.21
C TYR A 3 -5.56 16.19 -8.44
N PRO A 4 -4.56 16.63 -9.22
CA PRO A 4 -4.80 17.21 -10.54
C PRO A 4 -5.25 16.14 -11.54
N PRO A 5 -5.77 16.55 -12.71
CA PRO A 5 -5.91 15.67 -13.87
C PRO A 5 -4.65 14.86 -14.12
N THR A 6 -4.82 13.55 -14.30
CA THR A 6 -3.73 12.60 -14.52
C THR A 6 -3.24 12.72 -15.96
N PRO A 7 -1.94 13.00 -16.20
CA PRO A 7 -1.38 12.98 -17.54
C PRO A 7 -1.60 11.64 -18.24
N ALA A 8 -1.68 11.66 -19.58
CA ALA A 8 -1.82 10.44 -20.37
C ALA A 8 -0.70 9.43 -20.05
N ASN A 9 -1.04 8.15 -19.97
CA ASN A 9 -0.12 7.04 -19.65
C ASN A 9 0.58 7.18 -18.28
N SER A 10 -0.06 7.84 -17.31
CA SER A 10 0.45 7.96 -15.94
C SER A 10 -0.65 7.68 -14.91
N ALA A 11 -0.30 7.73 -13.63
CA ALA A 11 -1.24 7.74 -12.52
C ALA A 11 -0.99 8.96 -11.63
N GLY A 12 -2.06 9.57 -11.12
CA GLY A 12 -1.96 10.62 -10.09
C GLY A 12 -1.40 10.07 -8.77
N VAL A 13 -1.65 8.78 -8.50
CA VAL A 13 -0.90 7.95 -7.54
C VAL A 13 -0.72 6.58 -8.18
N ASN A 14 0.53 6.12 -8.28
CA ASN A 14 0.86 4.80 -8.83
C ASN A 14 0.24 3.66 -8.02
N ALA A 15 0.20 2.46 -8.61
CA ALA A 15 -0.24 1.26 -7.92
C ALA A 15 0.60 1.03 -6.65
N HIS A 16 -0.07 0.85 -5.52
CA HIS A 16 0.57 0.61 -4.24
C HIS A 16 -0.38 -0.09 -3.26
N HIS A 17 0.20 -0.56 -2.16
CA HIS A 17 -0.52 -0.88 -0.93
C HIS A 17 -0.39 0.27 0.08
N ASP A 18 -1.38 0.41 0.95
CA ASP A 18 -1.25 1.28 2.11
C ASP A 18 -0.29 0.65 3.12
N THR A 19 0.61 1.45 3.69
CA THR A 19 1.67 0.93 4.58
C THR A 19 1.18 0.59 5.98
N GLY A 20 0.05 1.13 6.43
CA GLY A 20 -0.48 0.99 7.79
C GLY A 20 -1.34 -0.26 8.02
N PHE A 21 -2.29 -0.17 8.96
CA PHE A 21 -3.30 -1.21 9.18
C PHE A 21 -4.56 -0.97 8.37
N LEU A 22 -5.04 0.27 8.36
CA LEU A 22 -6.35 0.65 7.85
C LEU A 22 -6.29 2.06 7.28
N THR A 23 -6.91 2.26 6.13
CA THR A 23 -7.22 3.59 5.61
C THR A 23 -8.71 3.79 5.57
N VAL A 24 -9.17 4.92 6.10
CA VAL A 24 -10.55 5.39 6.00
C VAL A 24 -10.55 6.58 5.06
N LEU A 25 -11.19 6.43 3.91
CA LEU A 25 -11.24 7.44 2.87
C LEU A 25 -12.67 7.95 2.73
N ALA A 26 -12.86 9.25 2.91
CA ALA A 26 -14.05 9.96 2.43
C ALA A 26 -13.77 10.43 1.00
N PRO A 27 -14.26 9.73 -0.03
CA PRO A 27 -14.07 10.16 -1.41
C PRO A 27 -14.89 11.44 -1.66
N GLY A 28 -14.34 12.39 -2.42
CA GLY A 28 -15.15 13.42 -3.04
C GLY A 28 -16.06 12.86 -4.15
N LYS A 29 -16.81 13.73 -4.83
CA LYS A 29 -17.72 13.33 -5.91
C LYS A 29 -17.00 12.92 -7.20
N THR A 30 -15.78 13.41 -7.42
CA THR A 30 -14.99 13.09 -8.63
C THR A 30 -14.44 11.66 -8.53
N PRO A 31 -14.74 10.78 -9.51
CA PRO A 31 -14.21 9.43 -9.55
C PRO A 31 -12.68 9.44 -9.77
N GLY A 32 -12.06 8.28 -9.59
CA GLY A 32 -10.66 8.09 -9.98
C GLY A 32 -9.83 7.22 -9.05
N LEU A 33 -10.41 6.68 -7.97
CA LEU A 33 -9.79 5.57 -7.26
C LEU A 33 -10.06 4.28 -8.06
N GLU A 34 -9.03 3.48 -8.29
CA GLU A 34 -9.13 2.15 -8.87
C GLU A 34 -8.48 1.14 -7.93
N VAL A 35 -9.09 -0.04 -7.80
CA VAL A 35 -8.58 -1.19 -7.03
C VAL A 35 -8.34 -2.36 -7.97
N GLN A 36 -7.34 -3.18 -7.68
CA GLN A 36 -7.08 -4.38 -8.46
C GLN A 36 -7.82 -5.60 -7.87
N ASN A 37 -8.55 -6.34 -8.69
CA ASN A 37 -9.15 -7.61 -8.28
C ASN A 37 -8.12 -8.76 -8.34
N ASN A 38 -8.55 -9.96 -7.97
CA ASN A 38 -7.67 -11.14 -7.94
C ASN A 38 -7.26 -11.64 -9.34
N ASP A 39 -7.99 -11.25 -10.38
CA ASP A 39 -7.68 -11.56 -11.78
C ASP A 39 -6.66 -10.57 -12.39
N GLY A 40 -6.30 -9.52 -11.62
CA GLY A 40 -5.37 -8.47 -12.05
C GLY A 40 -6.05 -7.28 -12.73
N ASP A 41 -7.38 -7.28 -12.84
CA ASP A 41 -8.14 -6.19 -13.46
C ASP A 41 -8.26 -4.99 -12.53
N TRP A 42 -8.09 -3.80 -13.08
CA TRP A 42 -8.33 -2.54 -12.39
C TRP A 42 -9.81 -2.16 -12.47
N LEU A 43 -10.47 -2.10 -11.32
CA LEU A 43 -11.88 -1.78 -11.17
C LEU A 43 -12.04 -0.37 -10.58
N PRO A 44 -12.88 0.50 -11.18
CA PRO A 44 -13.14 1.81 -10.62
C PRO A 44 -13.98 1.70 -9.34
N VAL A 45 -13.57 2.42 -8.30
CA VAL A 45 -14.37 2.60 -7.09
C VAL A 45 -15.34 3.75 -7.35
N VAL A 46 -16.61 3.41 -7.57
CA VAL A 46 -17.68 4.39 -7.80
C VAL A 46 -17.95 5.15 -6.49
N PRO A 47 -17.85 6.49 -6.47
CA PRO A 47 -18.21 7.27 -5.30
C PRO A 47 -19.68 7.06 -4.92
N VAL A 48 -19.93 6.62 -3.69
CA VAL A 48 -21.28 6.47 -3.14
C VAL A 48 -21.50 7.59 -2.13
N GLU A 49 -22.63 8.28 -2.25
CA GLU A 49 -23.00 9.36 -1.33
C GLU A 49 -23.13 8.83 0.10
N ASN A 50 -22.60 9.58 1.08
CA ASN A 50 -22.56 9.21 2.49
C ASN A 50 -21.84 7.89 2.80
N ALA A 51 -20.97 7.42 1.90
CA ALA A 51 -20.14 6.24 2.13
C ALA A 51 -18.67 6.59 2.36
N LEU A 52 -17.98 5.70 3.06
CA LEU A 52 -16.54 5.69 3.22
C LEU A 52 -15.97 4.49 2.47
N VAL A 53 -14.78 4.66 1.91
CA VAL A 53 -13.99 3.55 1.38
C VAL A 53 -12.99 3.13 2.45
N ILE A 54 -12.92 1.82 2.71
CA ILE A 54 -12.05 1.23 3.71
C ILE A 54 -11.04 0.32 3.00
N ASN A 55 -9.75 0.65 3.14
CA ASN A 55 -8.66 -0.19 2.61
C ASN A 55 -7.89 -0.81 3.77
N LEU A 56 -7.38 -2.02 3.55
CA LEU A 56 -6.47 -2.70 4.48
C LEU A 56 -5.04 -2.48 4.02
N GLY A 57 -4.14 -2.25 4.97
CA GLY A 57 -2.73 -2.03 4.71
C GLY A 57 -1.84 -3.22 5.03
N GLU A 58 -0.58 -3.10 4.65
CA GLU A 58 0.42 -4.17 4.70
C GLU A 58 0.76 -4.63 6.12
N MET A 59 0.58 -3.78 7.14
CA MET A 59 0.83 -4.24 8.51
C MET A 59 -0.22 -5.24 8.94
N LEU A 60 -1.49 -5.04 8.57
CA LEU A 60 -2.53 -6.00 8.89
C LEU A 60 -2.29 -7.31 8.13
N GLN A 61 -1.86 -7.22 6.87
CA GLN A 61 -1.45 -8.38 6.09
C GLN A 61 -0.31 -9.14 6.76
N GLY A 62 0.75 -8.44 7.15
CA GLY A 62 1.92 -9.04 7.81
C GLY A 62 1.57 -9.77 9.10
N ILE A 63 0.89 -9.09 10.03
CA ILE A 63 0.58 -9.68 11.34
C ILE A 63 -0.48 -10.77 11.29
N THR A 64 -1.30 -10.83 10.23
CA THR A 64 -2.26 -11.92 10.03
C THR A 64 -1.72 -13.08 9.19
N GLY A 65 -0.44 -13.02 8.78
CA GLY A 65 0.16 -14.05 7.93
C GLY A 65 -0.51 -14.14 6.57
N ASN A 66 -0.82 -13.00 5.95
CA ASN A 66 -1.57 -12.85 4.69
C ASN A 66 -3.04 -13.29 4.74
N TYR A 67 -3.65 -13.52 5.90
CA TYR A 67 -5.10 -13.83 5.94
C TYR A 67 -5.95 -12.63 5.46
N PHE A 68 -5.57 -11.41 5.83
CA PHE A 68 -6.01 -10.23 5.10
C PHE A 68 -4.91 -9.82 4.12
N VAL A 69 -5.26 -9.50 2.88
CA VAL A 69 -4.32 -9.03 1.85
C VAL A 69 -4.61 -7.57 1.58
N ALA A 70 -3.57 -6.74 1.61
CA ALA A 70 -3.66 -5.35 1.24
C ALA A 70 -4.03 -5.26 -0.25
N THR A 71 -5.08 -4.51 -0.58
CA THR A 71 -5.55 -4.43 -1.97
C THR A 71 -4.72 -3.41 -2.74
N PRO A 72 -4.08 -3.79 -3.86
CA PRO A 72 -3.45 -2.82 -4.76
C PRO A 72 -4.47 -1.78 -5.21
N HIS A 73 -4.09 -0.51 -5.09
CA HIS A 73 -4.92 0.58 -5.54
C HIS A 73 -4.09 1.69 -6.17
N ARG A 74 -4.72 2.44 -7.08
CA ARG A 74 -4.12 3.57 -7.79
C ARG A 74 -5.12 4.70 -7.96
N VAL A 75 -4.64 5.88 -8.31
CA VAL A 75 -5.51 7.04 -8.59
C VAL A 75 -5.28 7.56 -10.00
N ILE A 76 -6.32 7.55 -10.82
CA ILE A 76 -6.35 8.09 -12.19
C ILE A 76 -7.62 8.93 -12.32
N THR A 77 -7.50 10.22 -12.62
CA THR A 77 -8.65 11.14 -12.73
C THR A 77 -8.50 12.07 -13.93
N GLN A 78 -9.60 12.39 -14.60
CA GLN A 78 -9.61 13.36 -15.71
C GLN A 78 -9.78 14.80 -15.22
N ASP A 79 -10.41 14.98 -14.05
CA ASP A 79 -10.68 16.27 -13.44
C ASP A 79 -9.96 16.42 -12.10
N TRP A 80 -9.99 17.63 -11.55
CA TRP A 80 -9.58 17.86 -10.17
C TRP A 80 -10.39 17.00 -9.21
N ARG A 81 -9.69 16.18 -8.42
CA ARG A 81 -10.28 15.31 -7.41
C ARG A 81 -9.78 15.69 -6.02
N TYR A 82 -10.70 15.65 -5.07
CA TYR A 82 -10.43 15.87 -3.65
C TYR A 82 -10.91 14.66 -2.85
N ALA A 83 -10.12 14.27 -1.86
CA ALA A 83 -10.49 13.25 -0.90
C ALA A 83 -9.90 13.56 0.47
N VAL A 84 -10.56 13.09 1.53
CA VAL A 84 -10.04 13.15 2.89
C VAL A 84 -9.70 11.72 3.31
N GLY A 85 -8.42 11.50 3.63
CA GLY A 85 -7.93 10.20 4.08
C GLY A 85 -7.50 10.28 5.53
N TYR A 86 -7.91 9.29 6.33
CA TYR A 86 -7.34 8.97 7.63
C TYR A 86 -6.56 7.67 7.50
N PHE A 87 -5.26 7.72 7.77
CA PHE A 87 -4.35 6.58 7.67
C PHE A 87 -4.01 6.11 9.09
N HIS A 88 -4.44 4.91 9.44
CA HIS A 88 -4.22 4.33 10.74
C HIS A 88 -2.98 3.43 10.73
N GLY A 89 -1.94 3.87 11.44
CA GLY A 89 -0.74 3.10 11.74
C GLY A 89 -0.43 3.13 13.24
N PRO A 90 0.32 2.15 13.76
CA PRO A 90 0.74 2.14 15.15
C PRO A 90 1.91 3.10 15.39
N SER A 91 2.45 3.13 16.61
CA SER A 91 3.71 3.84 16.89
C SER A 91 4.86 3.28 16.05
N LEU A 92 5.83 4.12 15.66
CA LEU A 92 6.98 3.74 14.83
C LEU A 92 7.80 2.59 15.43
N HIS A 93 7.84 2.46 16.76
CA HIS A 93 8.56 1.40 17.45
C HIS A 93 7.73 0.14 17.72
N THR A 94 6.49 0.10 17.24
CA THR A 94 5.61 -1.06 17.43
C THR A 94 6.16 -2.24 16.65
N ARG A 95 6.38 -3.36 17.36
CA ARG A 95 6.78 -4.63 16.75
C ARG A 95 5.62 -5.23 15.98
N LEU A 96 5.92 -5.74 14.79
CA LEU A 96 4.95 -6.33 13.88
C LEU A 96 4.95 -7.86 14.04
N GLU A 97 4.64 -8.30 15.26
CA GLU A 97 4.57 -9.73 15.58
C GLU A 97 3.30 -10.35 15.00
N PRO A 98 3.36 -11.61 14.51
CA PRO A 98 2.17 -12.34 14.10
C PRO A 98 1.13 -12.41 15.22
N LEU A 99 -0.14 -12.19 14.87
CA LEU A 99 -1.26 -12.39 15.79
C LEU A 99 -1.41 -13.87 16.13
N PRO A 100 -1.84 -14.20 17.37
CA PRO A 100 -2.09 -15.57 17.79
C PRO A 100 -3.40 -16.11 17.17
N LEU A 101 -3.36 -16.38 15.87
CA LEU A 101 -4.47 -16.91 15.09
C LEU A 101 -4.55 -18.45 15.21
N THR A 102 -5.76 -18.99 15.16
CA THR A 102 -6.00 -20.44 15.13
C THR A 102 -5.58 -21.05 13.79
N GLN A 103 -5.18 -22.33 13.78
CA GLN A 103 -4.70 -23.06 12.60
C GLN A 103 -5.56 -22.90 11.34
N LYS A 104 -6.90 -22.86 11.48
CA LYS A 104 -7.83 -22.70 10.36
C LYS A 104 -7.54 -21.49 9.45
N TYR A 105 -6.98 -20.41 9.99
CA TYR A 105 -6.67 -19.21 9.20
C TYR A 105 -5.42 -19.42 8.35
N PHE A 106 -4.41 -20.11 8.89
CA PHE A 106 -3.23 -20.49 8.12
C PHE A 106 -3.56 -21.52 7.03
N ASP A 107 -4.46 -22.46 7.33
CA ASP A 107 -4.95 -23.42 6.34
C ASP A 107 -5.70 -22.72 5.20
N ALA A 108 -6.52 -21.71 5.52
CA ALA A 108 -7.21 -20.89 4.53
C ALA A 108 -6.23 -20.11 3.62
N VAL A 109 -5.17 -19.53 4.20
CA VAL A 109 -4.10 -18.88 3.44
C VAL A 109 -3.42 -19.88 2.51
N ALA A 110 -3.03 -21.06 3.02
CA ALA A 110 -2.35 -22.08 2.22
C ALA A 110 -3.20 -22.57 1.03
N ALA A 111 -4.52 -22.68 1.23
CA ALA A 111 -5.47 -23.12 0.21
C ALA A 111 -5.76 -22.07 -0.88
N SER A 112 -5.42 -20.80 -0.67
CA SER A 112 -5.70 -19.72 -1.62
C SER A 112 -4.43 -19.16 -2.25
N PRO A 113 -4.22 -19.29 -3.58
CA PRO A 113 -3.08 -18.69 -4.26
C PRO A 113 -2.95 -17.19 -4.03
N HIS A 114 -4.07 -16.46 -4.03
CA HIS A 114 -4.09 -15.03 -3.77
C HIS A 114 -3.45 -14.67 -2.42
N HIS A 115 -3.77 -15.41 -1.36
CA HIS A 115 -3.24 -15.13 -0.03
C HIS A 115 -1.82 -15.66 0.16
N ARG A 116 -1.56 -16.89 -0.29
CA ARG A 116 -0.25 -17.53 -0.15
C ARG A 116 0.84 -16.77 -0.90
N ASP A 117 0.51 -16.28 -2.09
CA ASP A 117 1.48 -15.66 -3.01
C ASP A 117 1.47 -14.11 -2.90
N ALA A 118 0.66 -13.54 -1.99
CA ALA A 118 0.62 -12.11 -1.72
C ALA A 118 1.97 -11.59 -1.21
N GLY A 119 2.56 -10.67 -1.96
CA GLY A 119 3.77 -9.96 -1.61
C GLY A 119 3.52 -8.67 -0.84
N PHE A 120 4.63 -8.03 -0.48
CA PHE A 120 4.69 -6.73 0.16
C PHE A 120 5.35 -5.71 -0.76
N MET A 121 5.23 -4.43 -0.43
CA MET A 121 5.86 -3.34 -1.14
C MET A 121 7.37 -3.54 -1.14
N ALA A 122 7.93 -3.61 -2.34
CA ALA A 122 9.35 -3.84 -2.52
C ALA A 122 10.19 -2.68 -2.00
N ARG A 123 11.37 -3.03 -1.51
CA ARG A 123 12.40 -2.04 -1.17
C ARG A 123 13.00 -1.46 -2.44
N MET A 124 13.61 -0.29 -2.34
CA MET A 124 14.25 0.36 -3.49
C MET A 124 15.29 -0.57 -4.14
N GLU A 125 16.11 -1.26 -3.36
CA GLU A 125 17.14 -2.17 -3.85
C GLU A 125 16.54 -3.36 -4.60
N GLU A 126 15.38 -3.85 -4.15
CA GLU A 126 14.64 -4.95 -4.78
C GLU A 126 14.08 -4.52 -6.14
N THR A 127 13.48 -3.33 -6.21
CA THR A 127 12.98 -2.78 -7.48
C THR A 127 14.10 -2.53 -8.49
N LYS A 128 15.30 -2.11 -8.05
CA LYS A 128 16.47 -1.91 -8.91
C LYS A 128 16.95 -3.19 -9.60
N VAL A 129 16.69 -4.36 -9.00
CA VAL A 129 17.04 -5.68 -9.56
C VAL A 129 15.83 -6.40 -10.18
N GLY A 130 14.70 -5.70 -10.36
CA GLY A 130 13.55 -6.20 -11.10
C GLY A 130 12.47 -6.90 -10.28
N VAL A 131 12.50 -6.83 -8.95
CA VAL A 131 11.37 -7.29 -8.12
C VAL A 131 10.19 -6.36 -8.36
N GLY A 132 9.01 -6.95 -8.62
CA GLY A 132 7.77 -6.20 -8.80
C GLY A 132 7.44 -5.35 -7.57
N ASP A 133 6.82 -4.19 -7.80
CA ASP A 133 6.59 -3.15 -6.78
C ASP A 133 5.87 -3.64 -5.51
N MET A 134 5.08 -4.70 -5.62
CA MET A 134 4.27 -5.29 -4.53
C MET A 134 4.54 -6.80 -4.38
N SER A 135 5.72 -7.26 -4.79
CA SER A 135 6.08 -8.68 -4.87
C SER A 135 7.20 -9.08 -3.90
N SER A 136 7.55 -8.23 -2.95
CA SER A 136 8.63 -8.52 -2.01
C SER A 136 8.20 -9.52 -0.95
N ALA A 137 9.15 -10.38 -0.54
CA ALA A 137 9.01 -11.26 0.61
C ALA A 137 9.53 -10.63 1.90
N TYR A 138 10.15 -9.44 1.83
CA TYR A 138 10.67 -8.74 2.99
C TYR A 138 9.53 -8.32 3.92
N LYS A 139 9.70 -8.60 5.22
CA LYS A 139 8.77 -8.22 6.28
C LYS A 139 9.51 -7.36 7.30
N PRO A 140 9.09 -6.11 7.53
CA PRO A 140 9.68 -5.25 8.55
C PRO A 140 9.43 -5.82 9.95
N THR A 141 10.37 -5.59 10.87
CA THR A 141 10.24 -6.00 12.29
C THR A 141 9.43 -4.97 13.08
N VAL A 142 9.57 -3.69 12.74
CA VAL A 142 8.83 -2.59 13.37
C VAL A 142 8.17 -1.69 12.33
N TYR A 143 7.07 -1.03 12.71
CA TYR A 143 6.33 -0.17 11.78
C TYR A 143 7.18 0.95 11.15
N GLY A 144 8.12 1.52 11.92
CA GLY A 144 9.03 2.55 11.43
C GLY A 144 9.89 2.10 10.24
N GLU A 145 10.25 0.82 10.16
CA GLU A 145 11.00 0.28 9.01
C GLU A 145 10.14 0.27 7.74
N GLN A 146 8.85 -0.06 7.84
CA GLN A 146 7.95 -0.01 6.68
C GLN A 146 7.74 1.42 6.19
N LEU A 147 7.49 2.33 7.13
CA LEU A 147 7.24 3.72 6.80
C LEU A 147 8.51 4.37 6.23
N TRP A 148 9.68 3.99 6.74
CA TRP A 148 10.97 4.38 6.18
C TRP A 148 11.14 3.86 4.74
N ASN A 149 10.87 2.57 4.50
CA ASN A 149 10.92 1.98 3.16
C ASN A 149 10.02 2.74 2.17
N TYR A 150 8.81 3.09 2.59
CA TYR A 150 7.89 3.91 1.80
C TYR A 150 8.50 5.26 1.41
N PHE A 151 9.04 6.02 2.38
CA PHE A 151 9.62 7.33 2.08
C PHE A 151 10.84 7.23 1.17
N VAL A 152 11.74 6.28 1.44
CA VAL A 152 12.93 6.03 0.62
C VAL A 152 12.53 5.73 -0.83
N ARG A 153 11.54 4.85 -1.04
CA ARG A 153 11.10 4.45 -2.38
C ARG A 153 10.29 5.53 -3.10
N SER A 154 9.32 6.15 -2.43
CA SER A 154 8.34 7.05 -3.06
C SER A 154 8.81 8.50 -3.15
N TYR A 155 9.72 8.93 -2.27
CA TYR A 155 10.21 10.31 -2.21
C TYR A 155 11.73 10.38 -2.09
N PRO A 156 12.49 9.70 -2.98
CA PRO A 156 13.94 9.56 -2.85
C PRO A 156 14.67 10.91 -2.80
N GLN A 157 14.22 11.90 -3.58
CA GLN A 157 14.81 13.24 -3.61
C GLN A 157 14.64 13.98 -2.27
N ILE A 158 13.49 13.81 -1.61
CA ILE A 158 13.22 14.40 -0.29
C ILE A 158 14.07 13.71 0.77
N VAL A 159 14.18 12.38 0.69
CA VAL A 159 15.04 11.62 1.59
C VAL A 159 16.50 12.00 1.41
N GLU A 160 17.00 12.12 0.18
CA GLU A 160 18.38 12.54 -0.11
C GLU A 160 18.68 13.94 0.43
N GLN A 161 17.74 14.88 0.28
CA GLN A 161 17.88 16.24 0.79
C GLN A 161 18.03 16.29 2.32
N HIS A 162 17.33 15.43 3.06
CA HIS A 162 17.26 15.49 4.53
C HIS A 162 18.13 14.44 5.23
N TYR A 163 18.49 13.37 4.52
CA TYR A 163 19.24 12.22 4.99
C TYR A 163 20.22 11.77 3.89
N PRO A 164 21.21 12.61 3.53
CA PRO A 164 22.09 12.37 2.38
C PRO A 164 22.89 11.06 2.48
N ASP A 165 23.17 10.60 3.70
CA ASP A 165 23.92 9.36 3.94
C ASP A 165 23.13 8.08 3.58
N VAL A 166 21.81 8.18 3.40
CA VAL A 166 20.92 7.03 3.13
C VAL A 166 21.21 6.38 1.80
N PHE A 167 21.51 7.18 0.78
CA PHE A 167 21.90 6.70 -0.54
C PHE A 167 23.42 6.61 -0.69
N GLY A 168 24.16 7.24 0.23
CA GLY A 168 25.61 7.30 0.25
C GLY A 168 26.17 8.19 -0.85
N SER A 169 27.21 8.95 -0.53
CA SER A 169 28.08 9.61 -1.51
C SER A 169 28.46 8.63 -2.63
N MET A 170 27.89 8.84 -3.82
CA MET A 170 28.42 8.28 -5.07
C MET A 170 29.84 8.81 -5.31
#